data_AF-A0A9Q0Q9W7-F1
#
_entry.id   AF-A0A9Q0Q9W7-F1
#
_cell.length_a   1.000
_cell.length_b   1.000
_cell.length_c   1.000
_cell.angle_alpha   90.00
_cell.angle_beta   90.00
_cell.angle_gamma   90.00
#
_symmetry.space_group_name_H-M   'P 1'
#
loop_
_entity.id
_entity.type
_entity.pdbx_description
1 polymer ?
#
loop_
_entity_poly.entity_id
_entity_poly.type
_entity_poly.pdbx_seq_one_letter_code
_entity_poly.pdbx_strand_id
1 'polypeptide(L)'
;MINQTHTKTNIRGTKGYVAPEWFRSNTITAKVDVYSFGVMLLEIISCRRSVEIEIRENDREILTDWAYLCFRRGTLDALADEDPEVTSDMKRLERYVMIALWCIQEDPSLRPTMKKVMLMLEGNVQVAIPPSPCPFSSTIR
;
A
#
# COMPACT_ATOMS: atom_id res chain seq x y z
N MET A 1 1.99 11.34 -30.36
CA MET A 1 2.30 11.51 -28.92
C MET A 1 3.36 10.49 -28.54
N ILE A 2 4.42 10.91 -27.85
CA ILE A 2 5.53 10.01 -27.47
C ILE A 2 5.18 9.39 -26.11
N ASN A 3 4.95 8.06 -26.08
CA ASN A 3 4.73 7.33 -24.82
C ASN A 3 6.06 7.18 -24.05
N GLN A 4 6.44 8.21 -23.29
CA GLN A 4 7.56 8.15 -22.34
C GLN A 4 7.14 7.38 -21.07
N THR A 5 7.02 6.05 -21.20
CA THR A 5 6.65 5.14 -20.08
C THR A 5 7.79 4.23 -19.63
N HIS A 6 8.97 4.32 -20.24
CA HIS A 6 10.10 3.45 -19.98
C HIS A 6 11.36 4.28 -19.67
N THR A 7 11.85 4.20 -18.43
CA THR A 7 13.12 4.82 -18.03
C THR A 7 14.07 3.73 -17.51
N LYS A 8 15.32 3.74 -17.94
CA LYS A 8 16.39 2.88 -17.38
C LYS A 8 17.30 3.74 -16.49
N THR A 9 17.24 3.52 -15.18
CA THR A 9 18.03 4.25 -14.17
C THR A 9 18.66 3.27 -13.18
N ASN A 10 19.74 3.70 -12.53
CA ASN A 10 20.24 3.02 -11.34
C ASN A 10 19.22 3.11 -10.19
N ILE A 11 19.24 2.12 -9.30
CA ILE A 11 18.32 2.05 -8.16
C ILE A 11 18.52 3.26 -7.24
N ARG A 12 17.46 4.04 -7.04
CA ARG A 12 17.36 5.15 -6.06
C ARG A 12 15.95 5.16 -5.45
N GLY A 13 15.86 5.34 -4.13
CA GLY A 13 14.59 5.46 -3.42
C GLY A 13 14.72 5.14 -1.93
N THR A 14 13.67 5.45 -1.17
CA THR A 14 13.63 5.26 0.29
C THR A 14 13.18 3.83 0.64
N LYS A 15 13.95 3.13 1.47
CA LYS A 15 13.60 1.78 1.97
C LYS A 15 12.18 1.80 2.57
N GLY A 16 11.34 0.83 2.21
CA GLY A 16 9.91 0.78 2.56
C GLY A 16 8.98 1.18 1.40
N TYR A 17 9.35 2.21 0.65
CA TYR A 17 8.52 2.77 -0.43
C TYR A 17 8.90 2.27 -1.82
N VAL A 18 10.11 1.73 -1.99
CA VAL A 18 10.59 1.23 -3.30
C VAL A 18 9.77 0.00 -3.72
N ALA A 19 9.09 0.14 -4.86
CA ALA A 19 8.30 -0.93 -5.48
C ALA A 19 9.17 -2.17 -5.82
N PRO A 20 8.66 -3.41 -5.63
CA PRO A 20 9.49 -4.62 -5.71
C PRO A 20 10.09 -4.88 -7.10
N GLU A 21 9.45 -4.46 -8.19
CA GLU A 21 9.97 -4.59 -9.55
C GLU A 21 11.24 -3.77 -9.81
N TRP A 22 11.49 -2.74 -8.99
CA TRP A 22 12.67 -1.87 -9.05
C TRP A 22 13.97 -2.64 -8.81
N PHE A 23 13.92 -3.70 -7.99
CA PHE A 23 15.05 -4.60 -7.74
C PHE A 23 15.20 -5.71 -8.80
N ARG A 24 14.19 -5.90 -9.65
CA ARG A 24 14.11 -7.02 -10.62
C ARG A 24 14.60 -6.65 -12.03
N SER A 25 15.20 -5.47 -12.19
CA SER A 25 15.62 -4.91 -13.50
C SER A 25 14.49 -4.79 -14.54
N ASN A 26 13.24 -4.78 -14.07
CA ASN A 26 12.07 -4.60 -14.93
C ASN A 26 11.98 -3.14 -15.42
N THR A 27 11.14 -2.91 -16.43
CA THR A 27 10.84 -1.56 -16.90
C THR A 27 10.26 -0.72 -15.75
N ILE A 28 10.90 0.40 -15.45
CA ILE A 28 10.36 1.43 -14.56
C ILE A 28 9.25 2.21 -15.29
N THR A 29 8.08 2.27 -14.66
CA THR A 29 6.89 3.01 -15.12
C THR A 29 6.31 3.82 -13.95
N ALA A 30 5.36 4.72 -14.19
CA ALA A 30 4.64 5.46 -13.14
C ALA A 30 3.92 4.57 -12.09
N LYS A 31 3.84 3.23 -12.28
CA LYS A 31 3.32 2.30 -11.26
C LYS A 31 4.21 2.19 -10.01
N VAL A 32 5.47 2.62 -10.07
CA VAL A 32 6.38 2.67 -8.90
C VAL A 32 5.97 3.78 -7.93
N ASP A 33 5.47 4.90 -8.46
CA ASP A 33 4.95 6.02 -7.67
C ASP A 33 3.59 5.64 -7.05
N VAL A 34 2.76 4.88 -7.78
CA VAL A 34 1.51 4.30 -7.24
C VAL A 34 1.78 3.41 -6.03
N TYR A 35 2.81 2.55 -6.10
CA TYR A 35 3.21 1.71 -4.97
C TYR A 35 3.68 2.56 -3.78
N SER A 36 4.55 3.53 -4.03
CA SER A 36 5.06 4.46 -3.01
C SER A 36 3.92 5.22 -2.31
N PHE A 37 2.93 5.68 -3.09
CA PHE A 37 1.70 6.29 -2.59
C PHE A 37 0.88 5.33 -1.72
N GLY A 38 0.75 4.05 -2.13
CA GLY A 38 0.05 3.04 -1.34
C GLY A 38 0.68 2.81 0.04
N VAL A 39 2.01 2.76 0.11
CA VAL A 39 2.76 2.67 1.37
C VAL A 39 2.52 3.92 2.23
N MET A 40 2.70 5.12 1.66
CA MET A 40 2.45 6.39 2.35
C MET A 40 1.00 6.51 2.87
N LEU A 41 0.01 6.01 2.12
CA LEU A 41 -1.38 6.02 2.56
C LEU A 41 -1.60 5.11 3.77
N LEU A 42 -0.92 3.95 3.87
CA LEU A 42 -0.95 3.12 5.09
C LEU A 42 -0.28 3.82 6.28
N GLU A 43 0.80 4.57 6.07
CA GLU A 43 1.43 5.36 7.15
C GLU A 43 0.48 6.43 7.69
N ILE A 44 -0.23 7.14 6.79
CA ILE A 44 -1.23 8.14 7.17
C ILE A 44 -2.40 7.51 7.92
N ILE A 45 -2.88 6.35 7.48
CA ILE A 45 -4.00 5.63 8.13
C ILE A 45 -3.61 5.11 9.52
N SER A 46 -2.37 4.62 9.68
CA SER A 46 -1.93 3.96 10.91
C SER A 46 -1.19 4.88 11.89
N CYS A 47 -0.85 6.10 11.48
CA CYS A 47 0.08 6.98 12.19
C CYS A 47 1.46 6.36 12.49
N ARG A 48 1.80 5.21 11.86
CA ARG A 48 3.06 4.49 12.02
C ARG A 48 3.94 4.68 10.78
N ARG A 49 5.26 4.61 10.95
CA ARG A 49 6.19 4.60 9.82
C ARG A 49 6.26 3.21 9.19
N SER A 50 6.34 3.17 7.87
CA SER A 50 6.41 1.96 7.04
C SER A 50 7.66 1.11 7.29
N VAL A 51 8.73 1.74 7.79
CA VAL A 51 9.94 1.08 8.27
C VAL A 51 10.41 1.77 9.55
N GLU A 52 9.91 1.31 10.70
CA GLU A 52 10.58 1.52 11.98
C GLU A 52 11.69 0.47 12.15
N ILE A 53 12.90 0.93 12.49
CA ILE A 53 14.05 0.07 12.84
C ILE A 53 14.19 -0.03 14.37
N GLU A 54 13.56 0.88 15.11
CA GLU A 54 13.46 1.03 16.56
C GLU A 54 12.10 1.73 16.82
N ILE A 55 11.35 1.60 17.93
CA ILE A 55 11.65 1.05 19.26
C ILE A 55 10.44 0.24 19.82
N ARG A 56 10.11 -0.95 19.27
CA ARG A 56 9.24 -1.95 19.94
C ARG A 56 9.80 -3.36 19.74
N GLU A 57 10.22 -4.01 20.83
CA GLU A 57 11.03 -5.24 20.78
C GLU A 57 10.31 -6.48 20.19
N ASN A 58 9.00 -6.38 19.95
CA ASN A 58 8.16 -7.49 19.47
C ASN A 58 7.44 -7.22 18.12
N ASP A 59 7.40 -5.97 17.64
CA ASP A 59 6.53 -5.56 16.51
C ASP A 59 7.30 -5.41 15.19
N ARG A 60 8.02 -6.45 14.75
CA ARG A 60 8.78 -6.46 13.48
C ARG A 60 7.93 -6.74 12.23
N GLU A 61 6.61 -6.50 12.28
CA GLU A 61 5.74 -6.71 11.13
C GLU A 61 5.86 -5.55 10.13
N ILE A 62 6.04 -5.88 8.84
CA ILE A 62 6.08 -4.87 7.78
C ILE A 62 4.67 -4.27 7.66
N LEU A 63 4.56 -2.93 7.69
CA LEU A 63 3.27 -2.22 7.71
C LEU A 63 2.29 -2.68 6.62
N THR A 64 2.80 -3.00 5.42
CA THR A 64 2.00 -3.53 4.30
C THR A 64 1.36 -4.89 4.60
N ASP A 65 2.08 -5.76 5.29
CA ASP A 65 1.63 -7.12 5.62
C ASP A 65 0.65 -7.06 6.81
N TRP A 66 0.98 -6.27 7.84
CA TRP A 66 0.08 -6.02 8.97
C TRP A 66 -1.25 -5.40 8.53
N ALA A 67 -1.23 -4.38 7.66
CA ALA A 67 -2.44 -3.79 7.11
C ALA A 67 -3.29 -4.79 6.31
N TYR A 68 -2.66 -5.68 5.53
CA TYR A 68 -3.38 -6.76 4.84
C TYR A 68 -3.97 -7.79 5.81
N LEU A 69 -3.27 -8.14 6.90
CA LEU A 69 -3.78 -9.01 7.95
C LEU A 69 -4.97 -8.39 8.68
N CYS A 70 -4.91 -7.11 9.05
CA CYS A 70 -6.03 -6.38 9.64
C CYS A 70 -7.25 -6.34 8.72
N PHE A 71 -7.06 -6.02 7.44
CA PHE A 71 -8.12 -6.07 6.43
C PHE A 71 -8.73 -7.49 6.31
N ARG A 72 -7.89 -8.53 6.26
CA ARG A 72 -8.31 -9.93 6.16
C ARG A 72 -9.04 -10.46 7.39
N ARG A 73 -8.85 -9.84 8.56
CA ARG A 73 -9.49 -10.21 9.83
C ARG A 73 -10.68 -9.33 10.21
N GLY A 74 -10.88 -8.20 9.51
CA GLY A 74 -11.88 -7.19 9.86
C GLY A 74 -11.49 -6.29 11.04
N THR A 75 -10.20 -6.28 11.43
CA THR A 75 -9.67 -5.54 12.59
C THR A 75 -8.96 -4.25 12.14
N LEU A 76 -9.70 -3.40 11.42
CA LEU A 76 -9.17 -2.14 10.88
C LEU A 76 -9.10 -1.01 11.91
N ASP A 77 -9.89 -1.11 12.97
CA ASP A 77 -9.81 -0.32 14.19
C ASP A 77 -8.40 -0.35 14.80
N ALA A 78 -7.83 -1.56 14.94
CA ALA A 78 -6.47 -1.75 15.43
C ALA A 78 -5.39 -1.19 14.48
N LEU A 79 -5.70 -1.04 13.18
CA LEU A 79 -4.79 -0.40 12.22
C LEU A 79 -4.70 1.11 12.44
N ALA A 80 -5.79 1.74 12.91
CA ALA A 80 -5.90 3.19 13.16
C ALA A 80 -5.66 3.58 14.64
N ASP A 81 -4.94 2.75 15.40
CA ASP A 81 -4.60 2.95 16.82
C ASP A 81 -5.82 3.24 17.72
N GLU A 82 -6.99 2.69 17.37
CA GLU A 82 -8.28 2.88 18.06
C GLU A 82 -8.76 4.35 18.13
N ASP A 83 -8.27 5.24 17.26
CA ASP A 83 -8.66 6.65 17.25
C ASP A 83 -10.20 6.80 17.06
N PRO A 84 -10.92 7.46 18.00
CA PRO A 84 -12.37 7.55 17.97
C PRO A 84 -12.92 8.45 16.85
N GLU A 85 -12.13 9.39 16.33
CA GLU A 85 -12.51 10.21 15.19
C GLU A 85 -12.39 9.41 13.89
N VAL A 86 -11.31 8.63 13.74
CA VAL A 86 -11.09 7.77 12.55
C VAL A 86 -12.05 6.59 12.51
N THR A 87 -12.25 5.91 13.64
CA THR A 87 -13.16 4.76 13.75
C THR A 87 -14.64 5.14 13.66
N SER A 88 -14.99 6.43 13.78
CA SER A 88 -16.36 6.90 13.56
C SER A 88 -16.86 6.68 12.11
N ASP A 89 -15.95 6.59 11.13
CA ASP A 89 -16.26 6.28 9.73
C ASP A 89 -15.48 5.06 9.22
N MET A 90 -15.76 3.90 9.82
CA MET A 90 -15.18 2.61 9.40
C MET A 90 -15.33 2.32 7.90
N LYS A 91 -16.38 2.83 7.23
CA LYS A 91 -16.60 2.63 5.78
C LYS A 91 -15.61 3.43 4.93
N ARG A 92 -15.20 4.60 5.40
CA ARG A 92 -14.14 5.40 4.77
C ARG A 92 -12.77 4.82 5.06
N LEU A 93 -12.52 4.39 6.30
CA LEU A 93 -11.30 3.68 6.68
C LEU A 93 -11.08 2.42 5.82
N GLU A 94 -12.08 1.53 5.75
CA GLU A 94 -12.05 0.32 4.92
C GLU A 94 -11.75 0.63 3.46
N ARG A 95 -12.44 1.62 2.88
CA ARG A 95 -12.19 2.08 1.51
C ARG A 95 -10.76 2.53 1.29
N TYR A 96 -10.20 3.32 2.21
CA TYR A 96 -8.83 3.84 2.09
C TYR A 96 -7.78 2.73 2.25
N VAL A 97 -7.99 1.77 3.15
CA VAL A 97 -7.16 0.56 3.27
C VAL A 97 -7.23 -0.27 1.98
N MET A 98 -8.43 -0.49 1.42
CA MET A 98 -8.58 -1.21 0.15
C MET A 98 -7.87 -0.51 -1.02
N ILE A 99 -7.91 0.82 -1.10
CA ILE A 99 -7.17 1.60 -2.10
C ILE A 99 -5.66 1.42 -1.91
N ALA A 100 -5.16 1.51 -0.69
CA ALA A 100 -3.75 1.29 -0.38
C ALA A 100 -3.29 -0.11 -0.78
N LEU A 101 -4.06 -1.15 -0.42
CA LEU A 101 -3.83 -2.55 -0.80
C LEU A 101 -3.83 -2.77 -2.33
N TRP A 102 -4.68 -2.06 -3.09
CA TRP A 102 -4.61 -2.06 -4.56
C TRP A 102 -3.36 -1.37 -5.11
N CYS A 103 -2.87 -0.34 -4.44
CA CYS A 103 -1.66 0.40 -4.83
C CYS A 103 -0.37 -0.39 -4.55
N ILE A 104 -0.29 -1.16 -3.46
CA ILE A 104 0.92 -1.91 -3.08
C ILE A 104 1.04 -3.33 -3.68
N GLN A 105 0.24 -3.67 -4.69
CA GLN A 105 0.29 -5.00 -5.33
C GLN A 105 1.69 -5.29 -5.91
N GLU A 106 2.19 -6.51 -5.71
CA GLU A 106 3.52 -6.92 -6.20
C GLU A 106 3.59 -6.86 -7.74
N ASP A 107 2.53 -7.30 -8.43
CA ASP A 107 2.39 -7.11 -9.88
C ASP A 107 2.00 -5.65 -10.20
N PRO A 108 2.85 -4.87 -10.90
CA PRO A 108 2.53 -3.51 -11.30
C PRO A 108 1.33 -3.41 -12.26
N SER A 109 0.93 -4.50 -12.93
CA SER A 109 -0.23 -4.53 -13.82
C SER A 109 -1.54 -4.31 -13.06
N LEU A 110 -1.68 -4.95 -11.89
CA LEU A 110 -2.86 -4.90 -11.01
C LEU A 110 -3.06 -3.52 -10.36
N ARG A 111 -1.97 -2.76 -10.14
CA ARG A 111 -2.04 -1.44 -9.51
C ARG A 111 -2.91 -0.48 -10.34
N PRO A 112 -3.80 0.32 -9.72
CA PRO A 112 -4.58 1.34 -10.42
C PRO A 112 -3.68 2.43 -11.04
N THR A 113 -4.24 3.27 -11.91
CA THR A 113 -3.61 4.54 -12.29
C THR A 113 -3.89 5.59 -11.23
N MET A 114 -3.01 6.59 -11.04
CA MET A 114 -3.25 7.66 -10.06
C MET A 114 -4.59 8.40 -10.29
N LYS A 115 -5.04 8.52 -11.55
CA LYS A 115 -6.39 9.04 -11.86
C LYS A 115 -7.50 8.17 -11.27
N LYS A 116 -7.38 6.84 -11.36
CA LYS A 116 -8.34 5.90 -10.75
C LYS A 116 -8.26 5.93 -9.22
N VAL A 117 -7.05 6.10 -8.65
CA VAL A 117 -6.85 6.28 -7.20
C VAL A 117 -7.59 7.51 -6.69
N MET A 118 -7.46 8.68 -7.34
CA MET A 118 -8.21 9.88 -6.92
C MET A 118 -9.72 9.65 -6.94
N LEU A 119 -10.27 9.12 -8.04
CA LEU A 119 -11.72 8.83 -8.15
C LEU A 119 -12.24 7.82 -7.11
N MET A 120 -11.37 6.94 -6.59
CA MET A 120 -11.69 6.04 -5.49
C MET A 120 -11.65 6.74 -4.13
N LEU A 121 -10.69 7.64 -3.90
CA LEU A 121 -10.55 8.45 -2.68
C LEU A 121 -11.68 9.49 -2.54
N GLU A 122 -12.07 10.12 -3.64
CA GLU A 122 -13.22 11.04 -3.78
C GLU A 122 -14.57 10.31 -3.67
N GLY A 123 -14.56 8.98 -3.72
CA GLY A 123 -15.75 8.13 -3.60
C GLY A 123 -16.62 8.04 -4.87
N ASN A 124 -16.17 8.61 -5.99
CA ASN A 124 -16.87 8.54 -7.28
C ASN A 124 -16.87 7.13 -7.91
N VAL A 125 -15.96 6.26 -7.51
CA VAL A 125 -15.84 4.87 -8.00
C VAL A 125 -15.78 3.90 -6.82
N GLN A 126 -16.55 2.81 -6.92
CA GLN A 126 -16.52 1.74 -5.93
C GLN A 126 -15.19 0.98 -5.97
N VAL A 127 -14.67 0.64 -4.80
CA VAL A 127 -13.43 -0.13 -4.64
C VAL A 127 -13.79 -1.61 -4.50
N ALA A 128 -13.31 -2.44 -5.42
CA ALA A 128 -13.46 -3.89 -5.31
C ALA A 128 -12.52 -4.45 -4.23
N ILE A 129 -12.85 -5.61 -3.66
CA ILE A 129 -11.97 -6.31 -2.70
C ILE A 129 -10.59 -6.56 -3.35
N PRO A 130 -9.49 -6.06 -2.76
CA PRO A 130 -8.15 -6.26 -3.31
C PRO A 130 -7.69 -7.72 -3.11
N PRO A 131 -6.94 -8.28 -4.08
CA PRO A 131 -6.20 -9.52 -3.86
C PRO A 131 -5.05 -9.32 -2.85
N SER A 132 -4.44 -10.43 -2.40
CA SER A 132 -3.24 -10.33 -1.56
C SER A 132 -2.12 -9.60 -2.29
N PRO A 133 -1.52 -8.53 -1.72
CA PRO A 133 -0.44 -7.80 -2.37
C PRO A 133 0.77 -8.65 -2.72
N CYS A 134 1.09 -9.63 -1.87
CA CYS A 134 2.25 -10.53 -2.00
C CYS A 134 1.76 -11.99 -1.92
N PRO A 135 1.25 -12.58 -3.03
CA PRO A 135 0.64 -13.91 -3.01
C PRO A 135 1.61 -15.05 -2.65
N PHE A 136 2.92 -14.80 -2.68
CA PHE A 136 3.98 -15.75 -2.31
C PHE A 136 4.50 -15.57 -0.88
N SER A 137 3.96 -14.64 -0.08
CA SER A 137 4.26 -14.54 1.36
C SER A 137 3.48 -15.59 2.17
N SER A 138 3.63 -16.85 1.77
CA SER A 138 3.17 -17.98 2.57
C SER A 138 4.16 -18.24 3.69
N THR A 139 3.93 -17.58 4.82
CA THR A 139 4.26 -18.03 6.18
C THR A 139 5.59 -18.79 6.32
N ILE A 140 6.68 -18.06 6.59
CA ILE A 140 7.74 -18.61 7.44
C ILE A 140 7.30 -18.34 8.88
N ARG A 141 6.78 -19.39 9.53
CA ARG A 141 6.63 -19.51 10.98
C ARG A 141 7.87 -20.18 11.55
#